data_AF-A0A814N543-F1
#
_entry.id   AF-A0A814N543-F1
#
_cell.length_a   1.000
_cell.length_b   1.000
_cell.length_c   1.000
_cell.angle_alpha   90.00
_cell.angle_beta   90.00
_cell.angle_gamma   90.00
#
_symmetry.space_group_name_H-M   'P 1'
#
loop_
_entity.id
_entity.type
_entity.pdbx_description
1 polymer ?
#
loop_
_entity_poly.entity_id
_entity_poly.type
_entity_poly.pdbx_seq_one_letter_code
_entity_poly.pdbx_strand_id
1 'polypeptide(L)'
;MNNLNNDNLNILDLPDEILFIIFKKLNTIDVFHSLVGVNQQFDRLALDPLNVYDLDMTDIMTINSLYDKIPSIDTETLSKICSKILPRIHRQVHKLTVEQYSMKDILRAANYSELYSLSLINFQAKILYQYLKGDLILRDLTKQITHLNIDIKRTTKRFSVTVSKIFELIVSLCKNLTVLNFCDMFRTRTYETRVFYRSSNYMSSTLIKLKIHVLRFADCLYLLDGRLDSLSTLIIKKKLPKLKYLSFTTANDTWDYDNLIVPLLCRMINLEELKLFLLVTRFNSTYIDGIQLYNQFLIYMTQLKKFTFCINTEAYNEVKVELPSNKDIQRSFIGRGYQQVTSYIHTYSKITSRCLIYSLPYDFEDFVAIDNSFQGEYFGELFSSSECKRIMSTEFSDLNQTNSTLSYIIDILRGIK
;
A
#
# COMPACT_ATOMS: atom_id res chain seq x y z
N MET A 1 14.29 61.43 -17.45
CA MET A 1 14.94 60.22 -17.98
C MET A 1 15.45 59.42 -16.79
N ASN A 2 14.67 58.46 -16.31
CA ASN A 2 15.09 57.57 -15.22
C ASN A 2 15.85 56.40 -15.86
N ASN A 3 17.18 56.39 -15.70
CA ASN A 3 18.00 55.21 -15.92
C ASN A 3 17.62 54.16 -14.87
N LEU A 4 16.66 53.30 -15.20
CA LEU A 4 16.55 51.99 -14.57
C LEU A 4 17.76 51.20 -15.07
N ASN A 5 18.85 51.22 -14.30
CA ASN A 5 19.89 50.22 -14.41
C ASN A 5 19.21 48.86 -14.19
N ASN A 6 18.95 48.14 -15.27
CA ASN A 6 18.73 46.71 -15.23
C ASN A 6 20.05 46.08 -14.81
N ASP A 7 20.30 46.06 -13.50
CA ASP A 7 21.29 45.18 -12.90
C ASP A 7 20.76 43.76 -13.11
N ASN A 8 21.05 43.20 -14.29
CA ASN A 8 20.73 41.84 -14.66
C ASN A 8 21.50 40.91 -13.73
N LEU A 9 20.83 40.48 -12.65
CA LEU A 9 21.39 39.57 -11.68
C LEU A 9 21.77 38.27 -12.38
N ASN A 10 23.07 37.95 -12.42
CA ASN A 10 23.55 36.74 -13.06
C ASN A 10 23.29 35.55 -12.13
N ILE A 11 22.85 34.41 -12.69
CA ILE A 11 22.67 33.19 -11.92
C ILE A 11 23.96 32.73 -11.22
N LEU A 12 25.12 33.06 -11.79
CA LEU A 12 26.43 32.77 -11.20
C LEU A 12 26.74 33.62 -9.94
N ASP A 13 26.04 34.73 -9.75
CA ASP A 13 26.19 35.58 -8.57
C ASP A 13 25.35 35.09 -7.38
N LEU A 14 24.51 34.06 -7.59
CA LEU A 14 23.71 33.48 -6.52
C LEU A 14 24.58 32.64 -5.56
N PRO A 15 24.28 32.65 -4.25
CA PRO A 15 24.91 31.76 -3.29
C PRO A 15 24.72 30.28 -3.66
N ASP A 16 25.71 29.46 -3.31
CA ASP A 16 25.71 28.02 -3.56
C ASP A 16 24.47 27.34 -2.99
N GLU A 17 23.97 27.78 -1.83
CA GLU A 17 22.79 27.23 -1.19
C GLU A 17 21.51 27.45 -2.02
N ILE A 18 21.39 28.62 -2.65
CA ILE A 18 20.25 28.95 -3.52
C ILE A 18 20.34 28.14 -4.80
N LEU A 19 21.52 28.07 -5.42
CA LEU A 19 21.76 27.24 -6.61
C LEU A 19 21.48 25.76 -6.34
N PHE A 20 21.91 25.26 -5.17
CA PHE A 20 21.66 23.89 -4.76
C PHE A 20 20.16 23.61 -4.61
N ILE A 21 19.40 24.51 -3.98
CA ILE A 21 17.93 24.39 -3.88
C ILE A 21 17.29 24.38 -5.27
N ILE A 22 17.76 25.23 -6.19
CA ILE A 22 17.26 25.25 -7.57
C ILE A 22 17.55 23.90 -8.25
N PHE A 23 18.78 23.40 -8.18
CA PHE A 23 19.17 22.13 -8.83
C PHE A 23 18.35 20.95 -8.28
N LYS A 24 18.06 20.93 -6.97
CA LYS A 24 17.20 19.93 -6.34
C LYS A 24 15.75 19.93 -6.83
N LYS A 25 15.29 21.00 -7.49
CA LYS A 25 13.95 21.09 -8.08
C LYS A 25 13.91 20.69 -9.55
N LEU A 26 15.07 20.57 -10.20
CA LEU A 26 15.20 20.17 -11.60
C LEU A 26 15.33 18.65 -11.72
N ASN A 27 15.04 18.12 -12.91
CA ASN A 27 15.32 16.72 -13.21
C ASN A 27 16.85 16.50 -13.27
N THR A 28 17.32 15.40 -12.69
CA THR A 28 18.75 15.04 -12.65
C THR A 28 19.40 15.01 -14.03
N ILE A 29 18.68 14.49 -15.03
CA ILE A 29 19.14 14.39 -16.41
C ILE A 29 19.35 15.79 -16.98
N ASP A 30 18.43 16.72 -16.75
CA ASP A 30 18.55 18.11 -17.21
C ASP A 30 19.77 18.80 -16.57
N VAL A 31 19.96 18.61 -15.26
CA VAL A 31 21.11 19.14 -14.51
C VAL A 31 22.41 18.58 -15.10
N PHE A 32 22.50 17.27 -15.27
CA PHE A 32 23.71 16.62 -15.80
C PHE A 32 23.99 16.97 -17.25
N HIS A 33 22.97 16.97 -18.09
CA HIS A 33 23.12 17.24 -19.50
C HIS A 33 23.51 18.70 -19.76
N SER A 34 22.84 19.62 -19.06
CA SER A 34 22.83 21.05 -19.39
C SER A 34 23.76 21.89 -18.53
N LEU A 35 24.07 21.49 -17.29
CA LEU A 35 24.87 22.31 -16.36
C LEU A 35 26.28 21.76 -16.14
N VAL A 36 26.48 20.45 -16.23
CA VAL A 36 27.82 19.85 -16.08
C VAL A 36 28.68 20.14 -17.31
N GLY A 37 29.86 20.71 -17.06
CA GLY A 37 30.81 21.19 -18.05
C GLY A 37 30.61 22.65 -18.47
N VAL A 38 29.59 23.34 -17.94
CA VAL A 38 29.32 24.75 -18.26
C VAL A 38 30.16 25.69 -17.39
N ASN A 39 30.19 25.44 -16.08
CA ASN A 39 30.90 26.26 -15.11
C ASN A 39 31.39 25.39 -13.94
N GLN A 40 32.57 25.71 -13.38
CA GLN A 40 33.16 24.96 -12.27
C GLN A 40 32.28 24.94 -10.99
N GLN A 41 31.59 26.04 -10.69
CA GLN A 41 30.64 26.13 -9.58
C GLN A 41 29.47 25.17 -9.79
N PHE A 42 28.92 25.12 -11.02
CA PHE A 42 27.84 24.21 -11.36
C PHE A 42 28.29 22.75 -11.33
N ASP A 43 29.49 22.43 -11.81
CA ASP A 43 30.09 21.09 -11.68
C ASP A 43 30.18 20.66 -10.23
N ARG A 44 30.69 21.53 -9.36
CA ARG A 44 30.81 21.25 -7.92
C ARG A 44 29.45 20.95 -7.31
N LEU A 45 28.44 21.77 -7.59
CA LEU A 45 27.10 21.61 -7.02
C LEU A 45 26.36 20.41 -7.61
N ALA A 46 26.37 20.23 -8.93
CA ALA A 46 25.66 19.15 -9.61
C ALA A 46 26.20 17.76 -9.22
N LEU A 47 27.52 17.66 -9.00
CA LEU A 47 28.20 16.41 -8.64
C LEU A 47 28.42 16.25 -7.14
N ASP A 48 27.85 17.15 -6.33
CA ASP A 48 27.93 17.11 -4.87
C ASP A 48 27.33 15.79 -4.33
N PRO A 49 27.96 15.13 -3.33
CA PRO A 49 27.44 13.89 -2.74
C PRO A 49 25.96 13.97 -2.33
N LEU A 50 25.50 15.12 -1.81
CA LEU A 50 24.11 15.30 -1.40
C LEU A 50 23.15 15.29 -2.60
N ASN A 51 23.63 15.66 -3.79
CA ASN A 51 22.88 15.61 -5.04
C ASN A 51 22.86 14.22 -5.66
N VAL A 52 23.98 13.50 -5.60
CA VAL A 52 24.12 12.21 -6.31
C VAL A 52 23.84 10.99 -5.43
N TYR A 53 23.63 11.17 -4.12
CA TYR A 53 23.31 10.08 -3.19
C TYR A 53 22.08 9.27 -3.61
N ASP A 54 21.00 9.96 -4.00
CA ASP A 54 19.76 9.39 -4.49
C ASP A 54 19.57 9.80 -5.96
N LEU A 55 20.13 9.00 -6.85
CA LEU A 55 20.24 9.32 -8.27
C LEU A 55 19.00 8.82 -9.03
N ASP A 56 18.19 9.75 -9.50
CA ASP A 56 17.04 9.44 -10.38
C ASP A 56 17.40 9.67 -11.85
N MET A 57 17.52 8.57 -12.59
CA MET A 57 17.83 8.53 -14.02
C MET A 57 16.59 8.15 -14.85
N THR A 58 15.43 8.68 -14.47
CA THR A 58 14.18 8.54 -15.21
C THR A 58 13.80 9.86 -15.87
N ASP A 59 13.41 9.78 -17.14
CA ASP A 59 12.87 10.93 -17.87
C ASP A 59 11.35 11.01 -17.61
N ILE A 60 10.99 11.57 -16.46
CA ILE A 60 9.58 11.82 -16.12
C ILE A 60 9.17 13.14 -16.78
N MET A 61 9.09 13.16 -18.11
CA MET A 61 8.13 14.06 -18.74
C MET A 61 6.73 13.54 -18.40
N THR A 62 5.97 14.31 -17.60
CA THR A 62 4.52 14.13 -17.38
C THR A 62 3.78 14.26 -18.70
N ILE A 63 3.81 13.21 -19.52
CA ILE A 63 3.05 13.16 -20.77
C ILE A 63 1.64 12.68 -20.41
N ASN A 64 0.67 13.59 -20.49
CA ASN A 64 -0.78 13.34 -20.37
C ASN A 64 -1.35 12.46 -21.50
N SER A 65 -0.52 11.76 -22.28
CA SER A 65 -0.95 10.97 -23.44
C SER A 65 -0.87 9.48 -23.14
N LEU A 66 -2.03 8.84 -23.16
CA LEU A 66 -2.30 7.43 -22.85
C LEU A 66 -1.70 6.42 -23.85
N TYR A 67 -0.93 6.85 -24.86
CA TYR A 67 -0.52 5.98 -25.97
C TYR A 67 1.01 5.86 -26.12
N ASP A 68 1.54 4.83 -25.46
CA ASP A 68 2.69 3.97 -25.79
C ASP A 68 4.10 4.48 -26.12
N LYS A 69 4.36 5.77 -26.29
CA LYS A 69 5.75 6.26 -26.28
C LYS A 69 6.15 6.55 -24.84
N ILE A 70 6.88 5.60 -24.24
CA ILE A 70 7.60 5.85 -22.99
C ILE A 70 8.64 6.91 -23.35
N PRO A 71 8.56 8.14 -22.80
CA PRO A 71 9.66 9.08 -22.93
C PRO A 71 10.90 8.39 -22.37
N SER A 72 11.97 8.44 -23.12
CA SER A 72 13.26 7.88 -22.74
C SER A 72 14.30 8.94 -22.96
N ILE A 73 15.30 8.96 -22.10
CA ILE A 73 16.49 9.79 -22.26
C ILE A 73 16.99 9.62 -23.71
N ASP A 74 17.18 10.73 -24.42
CA ASP A 74 17.72 10.66 -25.76
C ASP A 74 19.10 10.00 -25.74
N THR A 75 19.40 9.21 -26.77
CA THR A 75 20.60 8.35 -26.80
C THR A 75 21.90 9.16 -26.68
N GLU A 76 21.93 10.38 -27.20
CA GLU A 76 23.11 11.25 -27.16
C GLU A 76 23.36 11.76 -25.73
N THR A 77 22.33 12.30 -25.08
CA THR A 77 22.36 12.70 -23.68
C THR A 77 22.73 11.54 -22.78
N LEU A 78 22.10 10.37 -22.95
CA LEU A 78 22.40 9.19 -22.15
C LEU A 78 23.86 8.76 -22.32
N SER A 79 24.36 8.71 -23.57
CA SER A 79 25.75 8.37 -23.87
C SER A 79 26.73 9.35 -23.23
N LYS A 80 26.45 10.66 -23.27
CA LYS A 80 27.25 11.70 -22.63
C LYS A 80 27.29 11.51 -21.11
N ILE A 81 26.14 11.28 -20.47
CA ILE A 81 26.06 11.06 -19.03
C ILE A 81 26.82 9.78 -18.62
N CYS A 82 26.58 8.68 -19.32
CA CYS A 82 27.22 7.39 -19.05
C CYS A 82 28.74 7.42 -19.23
N SER A 83 29.25 8.13 -20.24
CA SER A 83 30.68 8.17 -20.52
C SER A 83 31.45 9.20 -19.69
N LYS A 84 30.83 10.33 -19.32
CA LYS A 84 31.53 11.46 -18.70
C LYS A 84 31.18 11.71 -17.23
N ILE A 85 29.95 11.40 -16.81
CA ILE A 85 29.42 11.82 -15.52
C ILE A 85 29.37 10.65 -14.53
N LEU A 86 28.70 9.55 -14.90
CA LEU A 86 28.56 8.39 -14.00
C LEU A 86 29.91 7.86 -13.48
N PRO A 87 30.98 7.75 -14.29
CA PRO A 87 32.31 7.34 -13.81
C PRO A 87 32.95 8.27 -12.78
N ARG A 88 32.47 9.53 -12.65
CA ARG A 88 32.96 10.49 -11.64
C ARG A 88 32.22 10.36 -10.31
N ILE A 89 30.95 9.93 -10.34
CA ILE A 89 30.06 9.97 -9.18
C ILE A 89 29.67 8.59 -8.63
N HIS A 90 29.97 7.51 -9.34
CA HIS A 90 29.43 6.16 -9.02
C HIS A 90 29.68 5.66 -7.59
N ARG A 91 30.76 6.07 -6.93
CA ARG A 91 31.06 5.71 -5.53
C ARG A 91 30.20 6.46 -4.51
N GLN A 92 29.55 7.53 -4.94
CA GLN A 92 28.71 8.38 -4.10
C GLN A 92 27.22 8.02 -4.25
N VAL A 93 26.87 7.24 -5.28
CA VAL A 93 25.50 6.81 -5.56
C VAL A 93 25.14 5.63 -4.66
N HIS A 94 24.21 5.86 -3.75
CA HIS A 94 23.75 4.85 -2.79
C HIS A 94 22.35 4.31 -3.11
N LYS A 95 21.55 5.15 -3.78
CA LYS A 95 20.25 4.78 -4.34
C LYS A 95 20.19 5.19 -5.80
N LEU A 96 19.66 4.29 -6.62
CA LEU A 96 19.56 4.49 -8.06
C LEU A 96 18.16 4.14 -8.53
N THR A 97 17.53 5.08 -9.25
CA THR A 97 16.26 4.87 -9.95
C THR A 97 16.53 4.88 -11.45
N VAL A 98 16.10 3.82 -12.14
CA VAL A 98 16.32 3.64 -13.58
C VAL A 98 15.06 3.11 -14.25
N GLU A 99 14.92 3.43 -15.53
CA GLU A 99 13.86 2.91 -16.39
C GLU A 99 14.37 1.80 -17.33
N GLN A 100 13.44 1.10 -17.96
CA GLN A 100 13.71 -0.07 -18.79
C GLN A 100 14.75 0.16 -19.90
N TYR A 101 14.72 1.30 -20.56
CA TYR A 101 15.54 1.57 -21.75
C TYR A 101 16.96 2.01 -21.40
N SER A 102 17.14 2.76 -20.32
CA SER A 102 18.44 3.31 -19.90
C SER A 102 19.19 2.42 -18.92
N MET A 103 18.50 1.50 -18.21
CA MET A 103 19.09 0.68 -17.15
C MET A 103 20.39 0.01 -17.57
N LYS A 104 20.42 -0.62 -18.75
CA LYS A 104 21.59 -1.41 -19.18
C LYS A 104 22.83 -0.53 -19.34
N ASP A 105 22.68 0.64 -19.96
CA ASP A 105 23.80 1.55 -20.20
C ASP A 105 24.26 2.20 -18.90
N ILE A 106 23.32 2.58 -18.03
CA ILE A 106 23.62 3.18 -16.72
C ILE A 106 24.35 2.19 -15.82
N LEU A 107 23.88 0.94 -15.73
CA LEU A 107 24.52 -0.10 -14.90
C LEU A 107 25.88 -0.53 -15.46
N ARG A 108 26.12 -0.35 -16.77
CA ARG A 108 27.42 -0.62 -17.41
C ARG A 108 28.42 0.52 -17.29
N ALA A 109 27.93 1.74 -17.14
CA ALA A 109 28.75 2.94 -17.13
C ALA A 109 29.78 2.96 -15.99
N ALA A 110 29.46 2.34 -14.85
CA ALA A 110 30.34 2.36 -13.69
C ALA A 110 30.07 1.20 -12.73
N ASN A 111 31.00 0.99 -11.79
CA ASN A 111 30.85 0.01 -10.71
C ASN A 111 30.31 0.69 -9.43
N TYR A 112 29.02 0.59 -9.18
CA TYR A 112 28.36 1.24 -8.04
C TYR A 112 28.59 0.49 -6.73
N SER A 113 29.79 0.56 -6.14
CA SER A 113 30.16 -0.21 -4.95
C SER A 113 29.29 0.07 -3.72
N GLU A 114 28.81 1.30 -3.56
CA GLU A 114 28.01 1.73 -2.40
C GLU A 114 26.49 1.62 -2.61
N LEU A 115 26.06 1.12 -3.77
CA LEU A 115 24.64 1.04 -4.10
C LEU A 115 23.94 -0.05 -3.28
N TYR A 116 23.09 0.37 -2.36
CA TYR A 116 22.29 -0.56 -1.55
C TYR A 116 20.80 -0.56 -1.95
N SER A 117 20.35 0.46 -2.70
CA SER A 117 18.95 0.61 -3.12
C SER A 117 18.81 0.76 -4.62
N LEU A 118 17.98 -0.07 -5.25
CA LEU A 118 17.68 -0.01 -6.68
C LEU A 118 16.17 0.12 -6.91
N SER A 119 15.76 1.08 -7.74
CA SER A 119 14.38 1.28 -8.18
C SER A 119 14.29 1.07 -9.68
N LEU A 120 13.54 0.05 -10.11
CA LEU A 120 13.28 -0.29 -11.50
C LEU A 120 11.88 0.19 -11.87
N ILE A 121 11.78 1.28 -12.63
CA ILE A 121 10.50 1.93 -12.91
C ILE A 121 10.03 1.68 -14.35
N ASN A 122 8.71 1.54 -14.54
CA ASN A 122 8.07 1.36 -15.84
C ASN A 122 8.54 0.13 -16.65
N PHE A 123 8.87 -0.98 -15.98
CA PHE A 123 9.38 -2.17 -16.65
C PHE A 123 8.28 -3.06 -17.22
N GLN A 124 8.45 -3.56 -18.44
CA GLN A 124 7.66 -4.69 -18.92
C GLN A 124 8.14 -5.97 -18.22
N ALA A 125 7.22 -6.76 -17.67
CA ALA A 125 7.54 -7.99 -16.93
C ALA A 125 8.44 -8.94 -17.73
N LYS A 126 8.14 -9.15 -19.02
CA LYS A 126 8.93 -10.05 -19.88
C LYS A 126 10.39 -9.61 -20.00
N ILE A 127 10.63 -8.30 -20.12
CA ILE A 127 11.97 -7.73 -20.27
C ILE A 127 12.72 -7.81 -18.94
N LEU A 128 12.07 -7.45 -17.82
CA LEU A 128 12.66 -7.60 -16.50
C LEU A 128 13.06 -9.05 -16.19
N TYR A 129 12.20 -10.00 -16.52
CA TYR A 129 12.50 -11.43 -16.37
C TYR A 129 13.73 -11.85 -17.19
N GLN A 130 13.87 -11.35 -18.43
CA GLN A 130 15.05 -11.63 -19.26
C GLN A 130 16.32 -11.05 -18.65
N TYR A 131 16.29 -9.83 -18.12
CA TYR A 131 17.43 -9.22 -17.43
C TYR A 131 17.83 -10.00 -16.19
N LEU A 132 16.90 -10.34 -15.30
CA LEU A 132 17.18 -11.13 -14.10
C LEU A 132 17.73 -12.52 -14.45
N LYS A 133 17.21 -13.15 -15.51
CA LYS A 133 17.67 -14.48 -15.92
C LYS A 133 19.04 -14.45 -16.59
N GLY A 134 19.38 -13.44 -17.38
CA GLY A 134 20.51 -13.48 -18.31
C GLY A 134 21.63 -12.47 -18.09
N ASP A 135 21.38 -11.36 -17.38
CA ASP A 135 22.37 -10.29 -17.28
C ASP A 135 23.29 -10.46 -16.07
N LEU A 136 24.59 -10.64 -16.35
CA LEU A 136 25.62 -10.82 -15.32
C LEU A 136 25.76 -9.58 -14.43
N ILE A 137 25.57 -8.39 -14.98
CA ILE A 137 25.76 -7.13 -14.25
C ILE A 137 24.69 -6.99 -13.17
N LEU A 138 23.44 -7.26 -13.55
CA LEU A 138 22.34 -7.22 -12.59
C LEU A 138 22.55 -8.29 -11.50
N ARG A 139 23.04 -9.49 -11.85
CA ARG A 139 23.33 -10.55 -10.87
C ARG A 139 24.41 -10.17 -9.87
N ASP A 140 25.49 -9.52 -10.31
CA ASP A 140 26.53 -9.09 -9.39
C ASP A 140 26.04 -7.95 -8.49
N LEU A 141 25.31 -6.98 -9.06
CA LEU A 141 24.69 -5.89 -8.31
C LEU A 141 23.69 -6.42 -7.27
N THR A 142 22.90 -7.44 -7.60
CA THR A 142 21.89 -8.00 -6.68
C THR A 142 22.47 -8.55 -5.38
N LYS A 143 23.77 -8.86 -5.33
CA LYS A 143 24.43 -9.36 -4.11
C LYS A 143 24.53 -8.28 -3.02
N GLN A 144 24.65 -7.00 -3.38
CA GLN A 144 24.77 -5.89 -2.43
C GLN A 144 23.45 -5.14 -2.18
N ILE A 145 22.45 -5.32 -3.05
CA ILE A 145 21.15 -4.66 -2.89
C ILE A 145 20.42 -5.18 -1.65
N THR A 146 20.11 -4.26 -0.74
CA THR A 146 19.28 -4.50 0.45
C THR A 146 17.86 -3.98 0.26
N HIS A 147 17.65 -3.02 -0.65
CA HIS A 147 16.38 -2.39 -0.95
C HIS A 147 16.10 -2.43 -2.45
N LEU A 148 15.03 -3.12 -2.86
CA LEU A 148 14.63 -3.21 -4.26
C LEU A 148 13.20 -2.70 -4.42
N ASN A 149 13.00 -1.76 -5.34
CA ASN A 149 11.69 -1.28 -5.76
C ASN A 149 11.49 -1.62 -7.23
N ILE A 150 10.34 -2.18 -7.57
CA ILE A 150 10.01 -2.61 -8.92
C ILE A 150 8.61 -2.12 -9.24
N ASP A 151 8.51 -1.34 -10.31
CA ASP A 151 7.26 -0.91 -10.90
C ASP A 151 7.14 -1.53 -12.30
N ILE A 152 6.15 -2.41 -12.46
CA ILE A 152 5.91 -3.13 -13.71
C ILE A 152 4.80 -2.42 -14.48
N LYS A 153 5.09 -2.02 -15.72
CA LYS A 153 4.12 -1.44 -16.66
C LYS A 153 2.93 -2.40 -16.83
N ARG A 154 1.74 -1.82 -16.91
CA ARG A 154 0.47 -2.49 -17.18
C ARG A 154 0.58 -3.38 -18.43
N THR A 155 0.45 -4.70 -18.27
CA THR A 155 0.43 -5.65 -19.41
C THR A 155 -0.84 -6.51 -19.40
N THR A 156 -1.28 -6.97 -20.57
CA THR A 156 -2.54 -7.67 -20.76
C THR A 156 -2.44 -9.19 -20.54
N LYS A 157 -3.49 -9.74 -19.88
CA LYS A 157 -3.96 -11.14 -19.76
C LYS A 157 -3.03 -12.28 -19.28
N ARG A 158 -1.70 -12.29 -19.50
CA ARG A 158 -0.80 -13.42 -19.09
C ARG A 158 0.09 -13.12 -17.88
N PHE A 159 -0.40 -12.27 -16.99
CA PHE A 159 0.38 -11.53 -16.01
C PHE A 159 0.93 -12.38 -14.83
N SER A 160 0.24 -13.45 -14.42
CA SER A 160 0.53 -14.20 -13.19
C SER A 160 1.88 -14.94 -13.22
N VAL A 161 2.13 -15.78 -14.23
CA VAL A 161 3.27 -16.72 -14.22
C VAL A 161 4.62 -16.01 -14.33
N THR A 162 4.74 -15.02 -15.22
CA THR A 162 6.01 -14.29 -15.40
C THR A 162 6.37 -13.49 -14.15
N VAL A 163 5.38 -12.89 -13.48
CA VAL A 163 5.58 -12.16 -12.23
C VAL A 163 6.05 -13.06 -11.10
N SER A 164 5.42 -14.22 -10.91
CA SER A 164 5.90 -15.17 -9.90
C SER A 164 7.35 -15.52 -10.18
N LYS A 165 7.68 -15.89 -11.42
CA LYS A 165 9.06 -16.18 -11.83
C LYS A 165 10.04 -15.04 -11.55
N ILE A 166 9.64 -13.79 -11.77
CA ILE A 166 10.44 -12.61 -11.42
C ILE A 166 10.67 -12.56 -9.91
N PHE A 167 9.61 -12.73 -9.11
CA PHE A 167 9.71 -12.74 -7.66
C PHE A 167 10.65 -13.85 -7.17
N GLU A 168 10.54 -15.08 -7.70
CA GLU A 168 11.42 -16.18 -7.30
C GLU A 168 12.88 -15.87 -7.65
N LEU A 169 13.12 -15.29 -8.84
CA LEU A 169 14.45 -14.86 -9.25
C LEU A 169 15.01 -13.76 -8.32
N ILE A 170 14.20 -12.78 -7.93
CA ILE A 170 14.65 -11.71 -7.02
C ILE A 170 15.02 -12.28 -5.67
N VAL A 171 14.15 -13.10 -5.07
CA VAL A 171 14.40 -13.67 -3.74
C VAL A 171 15.61 -14.60 -3.76
N SER A 172 15.85 -15.31 -4.86
CA SER A 172 17.02 -16.19 -5.00
C SER A 172 18.33 -15.46 -5.32
N LEU A 173 18.29 -14.36 -6.09
CA LEU A 173 19.48 -13.60 -6.48
C LEU A 173 19.90 -12.60 -5.39
N CYS A 174 18.94 -11.89 -4.80
CA CYS A 174 19.21 -10.83 -3.82
C CYS A 174 19.28 -11.38 -2.39
N LYS A 175 20.37 -12.07 -2.05
CA LYS A 175 20.52 -12.73 -0.73
C LYS A 175 20.47 -11.78 0.46
N ASN A 176 20.84 -10.51 0.27
CA ASN A 176 20.85 -9.47 1.31
C ASN A 176 19.59 -8.60 1.29
N LEU A 177 18.58 -8.96 0.49
CA LEU A 177 17.38 -8.15 0.31
C LEU A 177 16.52 -8.14 1.57
N THR A 178 16.48 -6.98 2.23
CA THR A 178 15.65 -6.76 3.43
C THR A 178 14.34 -6.09 3.10
N VAL A 179 14.29 -5.27 2.03
CA VAL A 179 13.10 -4.54 1.60
C VAL A 179 12.83 -4.78 0.11
N LEU A 180 11.65 -5.29 -0.20
CA LEU A 180 11.16 -5.44 -1.57
C LEU A 180 9.85 -4.67 -1.73
N ASN A 181 9.82 -3.71 -2.64
CA ASN A 181 8.61 -3.02 -3.06
C ASN A 181 8.26 -3.45 -4.49
N PHE A 182 7.03 -3.91 -4.70
CA PHE A 182 6.55 -4.46 -5.95
C PHE A 182 5.22 -3.77 -6.33
N CYS A 183 5.32 -2.70 -7.11
CA CYS A 183 4.22 -1.78 -7.42
C CYS A 183 3.48 -2.15 -8.72
N ASP A 184 2.21 -1.71 -8.78
CA ASP A 184 1.32 -1.59 -9.95
C ASP A 184 1.04 -2.81 -10.85
N MET A 185 1.44 -3.96 -10.38
CA MET A 185 1.29 -5.24 -11.05
C MET A 185 -0.14 -5.60 -11.48
N PHE A 186 -1.12 -5.55 -10.56
CA PHE A 186 -2.39 -6.25 -10.79
C PHE A 186 -3.54 -5.33 -11.31
N ARG A 187 -3.26 -4.12 -11.77
CA ARG A 187 -4.29 -3.13 -12.16
C ARG A 187 -5.14 -3.47 -13.40
N THR A 188 -4.96 -4.62 -14.05
CA THR A 188 -5.76 -5.03 -15.22
C THR A 188 -6.78 -6.10 -14.88
N ARG A 189 -8.04 -5.82 -15.21
CA ARG A 189 -9.18 -6.75 -15.11
C ARG A 189 -9.01 -7.95 -16.06
N THR A 190 -9.65 -9.06 -15.66
CA THR A 190 -9.93 -10.32 -16.38
C THR A 190 -8.89 -11.44 -16.23
N TYR A 191 -9.28 -12.44 -15.41
CA TYR A 191 -9.02 -13.90 -15.42
C TYR A 191 -7.61 -14.41 -15.81
N GLU A 192 -6.95 -15.34 -15.12
CA GLU A 192 -7.36 -16.70 -14.73
C GLU A 192 -6.76 -17.08 -13.36
N THR A 193 -7.56 -17.68 -12.47
CA THR A 193 -7.17 -18.21 -11.15
C THR A 193 -6.55 -19.61 -11.20
N ARG A 194 -5.98 -20.00 -12.34
CA ARG A 194 -5.30 -21.30 -12.48
C ARG A 194 -3.86 -21.02 -12.84
N VAL A 195 -2.95 -21.76 -12.21
CA VAL A 195 -1.49 -21.72 -12.41
C VAL A 195 -0.74 -20.72 -11.51
N PHE A 196 -0.71 -21.03 -10.22
CA PHE A 196 0.51 -20.85 -9.43
C PHE A 196 0.88 -22.21 -8.82
N TYR A 197 1.88 -22.86 -9.41
CA TYR A 197 2.42 -24.11 -8.87
C TYR A 197 3.21 -23.82 -7.58
N ARG A 198 3.16 -24.74 -6.62
CA ARG A 198 3.94 -24.73 -5.38
C ARG A 198 5.45 -24.65 -5.71
N SER A 199 6.07 -23.47 -5.70
CA SER A 199 7.52 -23.31 -5.88
C SER A 199 8.26 -23.49 -4.56
N SER A 200 8.98 -24.59 -4.40
CA SER A 200 9.31 -25.24 -3.12
C SER A 200 10.35 -24.59 -2.20
N ASN A 201 11.05 -23.50 -2.52
CA ASN A 201 12.21 -23.10 -1.69
C ASN A 201 12.40 -21.58 -1.53
N TYR A 202 11.89 -20.98 -0.43
CA TYR A 202 12.25 -19.60 -0.03
C TYR A 202 12.79 -19.47 1.41
N MET A 203 13.00 -20.59 2.12
CA MET A 203 13.32 -20.62 3.56
C MET A 203 14.66 -19.95 3.96
N SER A 204 15.41 -19.39 3.01
CA SER A 204 16.67 -18.66 3.27
C SER A 204 16.57 -17.14 3.02
N SER A 205 15.36 -16.61 2.79
CA SER A 205 15.19 -15.19 2.52
C SER A 205 15.46 -14.33 3.76
N THR A 206 16.29 -13.28 3.57
CA THR A 206 16.53 -12.20 4.55
C THR A 206 15.48 -11.10 4.48
N LEU A 207 14.40 -11.29 3.70
CA LEU A 207 13.39 -10.28 3.45
C LEU A 207 12.57 -10.00 4.71
N ILE A 208 12.76 -8.81 5.28
CA ILE A 208 12.08 -8.32 6.49
C ILE A 208 10.80 -7.58 6.11
N LYS A 209 10.83 -6.84 4.99
CA LYS A 209 9.72 -6.01 4.52
C LYS A 209 9.37 -6.30 3.06
N LEU A 210 8.11 -6.63 2.81
CA LEU A 210 7.58 -6.83 1.46
C LEU A 210 6.38 -5.91 1.23
N LYS A 211 6.42 -5.07 0.22
CA LYS A 211 5.30 -4.25 -0.23
C LYS A 211 4.86 -4.69 -1.60
N ILE A 212 3.57 -4.95 -1.81
CA ILE A 212 3.01 -5.43 -3.08
C ILE A 212 1.72 -4.66 -3.42
N HIS A 213 1.37 -4.44 -4.68
CA HIS A 213 0.09 -3.84 -5.05
C HIS A 213 -0.77 -4.89 -5.78
N VAL A 214 -1.72 -5.55 -5.11
CA VAL A 214 -2.54 -6.61 -5.76
C VAL A 214 -3.99 -6.21 -6.01
N LEU A 215 -4.63 -6.92 -6.95
CA LEU A 215 -6.04 -6.74 -7.29
C LEU A 215 -6.95 -7.64 -6.46
N ARG A 216 -6.55 -8.90 -6.23
CA ARG A 216 -7.26 -9.86 -5.37
C ARG A 216 -6.35 -10.40 -4.30
N PHE A 217 -6.92 -10.65 -3.12
CA PHE A 217 -6.19 -11.16 -1.97
C PHE A 217 -5.58 -12.55 -2.22
N ALA A 218 -6.26 -13.41 -2.99
CA ALA A 218 -5.73 -14.70 -3.42
C ALA A 218 -4.36 -14.60 -4.10
N ASP A 219 -4.12 -13.52 -4.86
CA ASP A 219 -2.84 -13.28 -5.56
C ASP A 219 -1.67 -13.11 -4.57
N CYS A 220 -1.94 -12.72 -3.31
CA CYS A 220 -0.94 -12.60 -2.25
C CYS A 220 -0.66 -13.89 -1.52
N LEU A 221 -1.69 -14.73 -1.32
CA LEU A 221 -1.51 -16.00 -0.62
C LEU A 221 -0.50 -16.90 -1.34
N TYR A 222 -0.41 -16.82 -2.66
CA TYR A 222 0.61 -17.54 -3.44
C TYR A 222 2.04 -17.04 -3.20
N LEU A 223 2.23 -15.74 -2.98
CA LEU A 223 3.55 -15.16 -2.67
C LEU A 223 3.99 -15.46 -1.23
N LEU A 224 3.03 -15.72 -0.34
CA LEU A 224 3.20 -15.68 1.11
C LEU A 224 3.03 -17.04 1.79
N ASP A 225 3.05 -18.15 1.03
CA ASP A 225 2.75 -19.51 1.50
C ASP A 225 3.79 -20.09 2.48
N GLY A 226 4.03 -19.39 3.60
CA GLY A 226 4.76 -19.86 4.77
C GLY A 226 6.29 -19.90 4.66
N ARG A 227 6.89 -19.28 3.64
CA ARG A 227 8.31 -19.51 3.29
C ARG A 227 9.24 -18.30 3.43
N LEU A 228 8.75 -17.20 4.01
CA LEU A 228 9.56 -16.01 4.29
C LEU A 228 9.68 -15.85 5.81
N ASP A 229 10.59 -16.60 6.40
CA ASP A 229 10.73 -16.77 7.85
C ASP A 229 11.10 -15.46 8.55
N SER A 230 11.91 -14.63 7.89
CA SER A 230 12.36 -13.33 8.40
C SER A 230 11.35 -12.19 8.19
N LEU A 231 10.29 -12.41 7.42
CA LEU A 231 9.36 -11.34 7.04
C LEU A 231 8.53 -10.92 8.25
N SER A 232 8.74 -9.68 8.69
CA SER A 232 8.09 -9.08 9.86
C SER A 232 7.16 -7.91 9.49
N THR A 233 7.22 -7.40 8.27
CA THR A 233 6.35 -6.32 7.79
C THR A 233 5.89 -6.62 6.38
N LEU A 234 4.60 -6.54 6.13
CA LEU A 234 4.07 -6.77 4.79
C LEU A 234 3.01 -5.68 4.48
N ILE A 235 3.07 -5.07 3.29
CA ILE A 235 2.20 -3.93 2.92
C ILE A 235 1.59 -4.17 1.52
N ILE A 236 0.29 -4.42 1.43
CA ILE A 236 -0.51 -4.54 0.20
C ILE A 236 -1.23 -3.22 0.25
N LYS A 237 -1.20 -2.49 -0.85
CA LYS A 237 -2.24 -1.48 -1.10
C LYS A 237 -3.28 -2.16 -2.00
N LYS A 238 -4.48 -2.65 -1.60
CA LYS A 238 -5.32 -2.75 -0.37
C LYS A 238 -4.71 -3.38 0.91
N LYS A 239 -4.70 -2.65 2.04
CA LYS A 239 -4.01 -2.88 3.35
C LYS A 239 -3.79 -4.35 3.82
N LEU A 240 -2.68 -4.60 4.53
CA LEU A 240 -1.94 -5.90 4.66
C LEU A 240 -1.20 -6.04 6.03
N PRO A 241 -0.34 -7.06 6.32
CA PRO A 241 -0.36 -8.06 7.38
C PRO A 241 0.99 -8.17 8.18
N LYS A 242 1.25 -9.33 8.80
CA LYS A 242 2.48 -9.73 9.52
C LYS A 242 2.93 -8.65 10.48
N LEU A 243 2.28 -8.64 11.62
CA LEU A 243 2.04 -7.40 12.30
C LEU A 243 1.96 -7.71 13.79
N LYS A 244 2.64 -6.91 14.61
CA LYS A 244 2.12 -6.72 15.96
C LYS A 244 0.72 -6.12 15.92
N TYR A 245 0.24 -5.62 14.78
CA TYR A 245 -1.03 -4.93 14.61
C TYR A 245 -1.61 -5.04 13.19
N LEU A 246 -2.47 -6.02 12.88
CA LEU A 246 -2.99 -6.19 11.51
C LEU A 246 -4.24 -5.33 11.28
N SER A 247 -4.17 -4.25 10.48
CA SER A 247 -5.37 -3.54 10.02
C SER A 247 -5.83 -4.06 8.65
N PHE A 248 -6.93 -4.81 8.65
CA PHE A 248 -7.46 -5.49 7.47
C PHE A 248 -8.80 -4.88 7.05
N THR A 249 -9.03 -4.66 5.75
CA THR A 249 -10.29 -4.13 5.20
C THR A 249 -10.60 -4.89 3.92
N THR A 250 -11.73 -5.60 3.87
CA THR A 250 -12.14 -6.34 2.67
C THR A 250 -13.64 -6.27 2.42
N ALA A 251 -14.03 -6.43 1.16
CA ALA A 251 -15.41 -6.56 0.71
C ALA A 251 -15.51 -7.79 -0.19
N ASN A 252 -16.02 -8.88 0.36
CA ASN A 252 -15.88 -10.22 -0.19
C ASN A 252 -17.18 -11.01 -0.12
N ASP A 253 -17.31 -12.03 -0.97
CA ASP A 253 -18.35 -13.04 -0.83
C ASP A 253 -17.98 -14.09 0.23
N THR A 254 -18.90 -15.02 0.46
CA THR A 254 -18.75 -16.09 1.47
C THR A 254 -17.53 -16.96 1.19
N TRP A 255 -17.27 -17.23 -0.10
CA TRP A 255 -16.21 -18.13 -0.53
C TRP A 255 -14.84 -17.56 -0.21
N ASP A 256 -14.63 -16.27 -0.46
CA ASP A 256 -13.38 -15.58 -0.14
C ASP A 256 -13.11 -15.53 1.38
N TYR A 257 -14.14 -15.36 2.21
CA TYR A 257 -13.98 -15.37 3.67
C TYR A 257 -13.50 -16.73 4.18
N ASP A 258 -14.25 -17.80 3.88
CA ASP A 258 -13.98 -19.12 4.43
C ASP A 258 -12.72 -19.76 3.83
N ASN A 259 -12.42 -19.53 2.54
CA ASN A 259 -11.30 -20.20 1.86
C ASN A 259 -10.00 -19.39 1.84
N LEU A 260 -10.05 -18.08 2.02
CA LEU A 260 -8.86 -17.22 1.92
C LEU A 260 -8.52 -16.51 3.23
N ILE A 261 -9.51 -15.84 3.85
CA ILE A 261 -9.27 -15.03 5.04
C ILE A 261 -9.02 -15.91 6.25
N VAL A 262 -9.92 -16.86 6.54
CA VAL A 262 -9.79 -17.75 7.69
C VAL A 262 -8.45 -18.51 7.66
N PRO A 263 -8.07 -19.21 6.56
CA PRO A 263 -6.80 -19.94 6.52
C PRO A 263 -5.55 -19.05 6.60
N LEU A 264 -5.64 -17.77 6.20
CA LEU A 264 -4.56 -16.81 6.44
C LEU A 264 -4.42 -16.52 7.93
N LEU A 265 -5.51 -16.11 8.56
CA LEU A 265 -5.51 -15.68 9.96
C LEU A 265 -5.08 -16.83 10.89
N CYS A 266 -5.48 -18.07 10.60
CA CYS A 266 -5.00 -19.26 11.32
C CYS A 266 -3.48 -19.45 11.28
N ARG A 267 -2.80 -18.97 10.22
CA ARG A 267 -1.34 -19.06 10.08
C ARG A 267 -0.60 -17.92 10.78
N MET A 268 -1.29 -16.90 11.28
CA MET A 268 -0.71 -15.74 11.97
C MET A 268 -0.65 -15.94 13.49
N ILE A 269 -0.11 -17.07 13.93
CA ILE A 269 -0.10 -17.47 15.36
C ILE A 269 0.68 -16.51 16.29
N ASN A 270 1.60 -15.72 15.72
CA ASN A 270 2.48 -14.79 16.46
C ASN A 270 1.96 -13.34 16.48
N LEU A 271 0.72 -13.10 16.04
CA LEU A 271 0.14 -11.76 15.95
C LEU A 271 -0.18 -11.20 17.36
N GLU A 272 0.37 -10.04 17.73
CA GLU A 272 0.11 -9.42 19.05
C GLU A 272 -1.14 -8.51 19.08
N GLU A 273 -1.53 -7.94 17.95
CA GLU A 273 -2.71 -7.08 17.84
C GLU A 273 -3.34 -7.24 16.44
N LEU A 274 -4.67 -7.17 16.38
CA LEU A 274 -5.46 -7.32 15.18
C LEU A 274 -6.56 -6.25 15.16
N LYS A 275 -6.63 -5.48 14.08
CA LYS A 275 -7.69 -4.53 13.75
C LYS A 275 -8.45 -4.98 12.50
N LEU A 276 -9.56 -5.67 12.67
CA LEU A 276 -10.27 -6.34 11.58
C LEU A 276 -11.49 -5.53 11.11
N PHE A 277 -11.43 -4.95 9.92
CA PHE A 277 -12.59 -4.43 9.20
C PHE A 277 -13.02 -5.43 8.11
N LEU A 278 -14.27 -5.88 8.16
CA LEU A 278 -14.74 -6.96 7.30
C LEU A 278 -16.12 -6.60 6.74
N LEU A 279 -16.28 -6.60 5.42
CA LEU A 279 -17.58 -6.57 4.75
C LEU A 279 -17.75 -7.90 4.02
N VAL A 280 -18.72 -8.72 4.43
CA VAL A 280 -18.92 -10.06 3.85
C VAL A 280 -20.38 -10.27 3.50
N THR A 281 -20.63 -10.74 2.28
CA THR A 281 -21.94 -11.26 1.87
C THR A 281 -21.98 -12.77 2.07
N ARG A 282 -22.96 -13.25 2.84
CA ARG A 282 -23.16 -14.67 3.16
C ARG A 282 -24.44 -15.22 2.54
N PHE A 283 -24.31 -16.28 1.76
CA PHE A 283 -25.45 -17.01 1.19
C PHE A 283 -25.79 -18.22 2.05
N ASN A 284 -27.08 -18.40 2.38
CA ASN A 284 -27.62 -19.50 3.18
C ASN A 284 -26.85 -19.72 4.50
N SER A 285 -26.51 -18.63 5.18
CA SER A 285 -25.75 -18.65 6.42
C SER A 285 -26.16 -17.50 7.35
N THR A 286 -25.74 -17.62 8.61
CA THR A 286 -25.97 -16.59 9.64
C THR A 286 -24.87 -15.54 9.64
N TYR A 287 -25.04 -14.49 10.43
CA TYR A 287 -24.00 -13.48 10.65
C TYR A 287 -22.70 -14.10 11.19
N ILE A 288 -21.58 -13.43 10.93
CA ILE A 288 -20.32 -13.77 11.57
C ILE A 288 -20.39 -13.28 13.03
N ASP A 289 -20.48 -14.22 13.97
CA ASP A 289 -20.55 -13.94 15.40
C ASP A 289 -19.23 -14.22 16.13
N GLY A 290 -19.21 -13.99 17.45
CA GLY A 290 -18.01 -14.13 18.26
C GLY A 290 -17.60 -15.59 18.44
N ILE A 291 -18.56 -16.52 18.39
CA ILE A 291 -18.29 -17.97 18.47
C ILE A 291 -17.60 -18.43 17.19
N GLN A 292 -18.10 -18.01 16.03
CA GLN A 292 -17.55 -18.36 14.74
C GLN A 292 -16.13 -17.83 14.60
N LEU A 293 -15.87 -16.54 14.86
CA LEU A 293 -14.51 -15.98 14.79
C LEU A 293 -13.55 -16.70 15.72
N TYR A 294 -14.01 -17.00 16.95
CA TYR A 294 -13.19 -17.67 17.95
C TYR A 294 -12.74 -19.04 17.46
N ASN A 295 -13.70 -19.86 17.02
CA ASN A 295 -13.44 -21.21 16.55
C ASN A 295 -12.67 -21.24 15.23
N GLN A 296 -12.89 -20.25 14.36
CA GLN A 296 -12.27 -20.22 13.03
C GLN A 296 -10.80 -19.83 13.09
N PHE A 297 -10.42 -18.76 13.81
CA PHE A 297 -9.01 -18.35 13.84
C PHE A 297 -8.49 -17.78 15.16
N LEU A 298 -9.31 -17.15 16.01
CA LEU A 298 -8.77 -16.47 17.21
C LEU A 298 -8.18 -17.47 18.22
N ILE A 299 -8.73 -18.69 18.30
CA ILE A 299 -8.19 -19.75 19.18
C ILE A 299 -6.73 -20.09 18.87
N TYR A 300 -6.27 -19.88 17.63
CA TYR A 300 -4.89 -20.15 17.21
C TYR A 300 -3.96 -18.94 17.42
N MET A 301 -4.51 -17.75 17.68
CA MET A 301 -3.75 -16.50 17.87
C MET A 301 -3.33 -16.30 19.33
N THR A 302 -2.56 -17.24 19.86
CA THR A 302 -2.18 -17.28 21.30
C THR A 302 -1.38 -16.06 21.78
N GLN A 303 -0.75 -15.31 20.87
CA GLN A 303 0.01 -14.10 21.20
C GLN A 303 -0.83 -12.81 21.15
N LEU A 304 -2.11 -12.90 20.78
CA LEU A 304 -2.98 -11.73 20.55
C LEU A 304 -3.38 -11.05 21.86
N LYS A 305 -2.87 -9.85 22.06
CA LYS A 305 -3.12 -8.97 23.21
C LYS A 305 -4.25 -7.98 22.96
N LYS A 306 -4.44 -7.54 21.72
CA LYS A 306 -5.46 -6.54 21.36
C LYS A 306 -6.22 -6.95 20.10
N PHE A 307 -7.54 -6.98 20.19
CA PHE A 307 -8.42 -7.23 19.05
C PHE A 307 -9.46 -6.12 18.93
N THR A 308 -9.37 -5.35 17.86
CA THR A 308 -10.31 -4.29 17.48
C THR A 308 -10.99 -4.75 16.19
N PHE A 309 -12.30 -4.57 16.05
CA PHE A 309 -12.99 -5.05 14.85
C PHE A 309 -14.20 -4.19 14.48
N CYS A 310 -14.57 -4.26 13.20
CA CYS A 310 -15.78 -3.72 12.60
C CYS A 310 -16.19 -4.65 11.46
N ILE A 311 -17.15 -5.53 11.73
CA ILE A 311 -17.59 -6.60 10.84
C ILE A 311 -19.02 -6.30 10.42
N ASN A 312 -19.22 -6.14 9.12
CA ASN A 312 -20.52 -6.02 8.48
C ASN A 312 -20.79 -7.31 7.70
N THR A 313 -21.78 -8.08 8.13
CA THR A 313 -22.23 -9.27 7.43
C THR A 313 -23.58 -9.00 6.78
N GLU A 314 -23.65 -9.10 5.46
CA GLU A 314 -24.91 -9.13 4.72
C GLU A 314 -25.31 -10.59 4.51
N ALA A 315 -26.33 -11.06 5.22
CA ALA A 315 -26.83 -12.42 5.12
C ALA A 315 -28.02 -12.49 4.15
N TYR A 316 -27.91 -13.36 3.16
CA TYR A 316 -28.96 -13.73 2.23
C TYR A 316 -29.40 -15.17 2.50
N ASN A 317 -30.63 -15.37 2.98
CA ASN A 317 -31.19 -16.66 3.31
C ASN A 317 -32.48 -16.88 2.52
N GLU A 318 -32.47 -17.84 1.60
CA GLU A 318 -33.68 -18.19 0.82
C GLU A 318 -34.78 -18.78 1.69
N VAL A 319 -34.39 -19.41 2.80
CA VAL A 319 -35.29 -19.98 3.81
C VAL A 319 -35.34 -19.03 5.01
N LYS A 320 -36.51 -18.91 5.63
CA LYS A 320 -36.70 -18.10 6.85
C LYS A 320 -35.91 -18.74 8.00
N VAL A 321 -34.69 -18.28 8.21
CA VAL A 321 -33.84 -18.64 9.35
C VAL A 321 -34.08 -17.63 10.47
N GLU A 322 -34.24 -18.10 11.70
CA GLU A 322 -34.27 -17.21 12.86
C GLU A 322 -32.88 -16.60 13.06
N LEU A 323 -32.78 -15.30 12.82
CA LEU A 323 -31.52 -14.56 12.90
C LEU A 323 -31.26 -14.16 14.36
N PRO A 324 -30.01 -14.26 14.84
CA PRO A 324 -29.68 -13.89 16.21
C PRO A 324 -29.96 -12.40 16.44
N SER A 325 -30.39 -12.03 17.65
CA SER A 325 -30.62 -10.64 18.02
C SER A 325 -29.32 -9.88 18.28
N ASN A 326 -29.38 -8.55 18.40
CA ASN A 326 -28.22 -7.74 18.81
C ASN A 326 -27.64 -8.21 20.15
N LYS A 327 -28.50 -8.60 21.10
CA LYS A 327 -28.05 -9.11 22.40
C LYS A 327 -27.34 -10.44 22.26
N ASP A 328 -27.81 -11.32 21.38
CA ASP A 328 -27.17 -12.63 21.15
C ASP A 328 -25.80 -12.46 20.50
N ILE A 329 -25.71 -11.58 19.48
CA ILE A 329 -24.44 -11.23 18.84
C ILE A 329 -23.47 -10.62 19.86
N GLN A 330 -23.87 -9.62 20.65
CA GLN A 330 -22.98 -9.03 21.66
C GLN A 330 -22.54 -10.05 22.71
N ARG A 331 -23.45 -10.88 23.21
CA ARG A 331 -23.15 -11.96 24.17
C ARG A 331 -22.13 -12.95 23.61
N SER A 332 -22.18 -13.26 22.32
CA SER A 332 -21.23 -14.19 21.68
C SER A 332 -19.77 -13.68 21.74
N PHE A 333 -19.57 -12.36 21.76
CA PHE A 333 -18.25 -11.75 21.92
C PHE A 333 -17.88 -11.55 23.40
N ILE A 334 -18.81 -11.05 24.21
CA ILE A 334 -18.60 -10.83 25.65
C ILE A 334 -18.23 -12.14 26.36
N GLY A 335 -18.92 -13.24 26.02
CA GLY A 335 -18.62 -14.58 26.54
C GLY A 335 -17.23 -15.13 26.18
N ARG A 336 -16.50 -14.46 25.28
CA ARG A 336 -15.11 -14.78 24.88
C ARG A 336 -14.09 -13.77 25.41
N GLY A 337 -14.49 -12.88 26.32
CA GLY A 337 -13.60 -11.91 26.96
C GLY A 337 -13.58 -10.52 26.30
N TYR A 338 -14.37 -10.29 25.24
CA TYR A 338 -14.46 -8.98 24.57
C TYR A 338 -15.54 -8.11 25.23
N GLN A 339 -15.16 -7.32 26.23
CA GLN A 339 -16.12 -6.60 27.09
C GLN A 339 -16.76 -5.37 26.43
N GLN A 340 -16.11 -4.76 25.44
CA GLN A 340 -16.54 -3.50 24.83
C GLN A 340 -16.95 -3.74 23.37
N VAL A 341 -18.17 -4.22 23.16
CA VAL A 341 -18.70 -4.58 21.84
C VAL A 341 -20.12 -4.03 21.67
N THR A 342 -20.40 -3.49 20.49
CA THR A 342 -21.74 -3.07 20.08
C THR A 342 -22.09 -3.71 18.75
N SER A 343 -23.37 -4.02 18.58
CA SER A 343 -23.89 -4.57 17.33
C SER A 343 -25.15 -3.82 16.90
N TYR A 344 -25.39 -3.88 15.61
CA TYR A 344 -26.55 -3.33 14.96
C TYR A 344 -26.99 -4.28 13.85
N ILE A 345 -28.25 -4.72 13.91
CA ILE A 345 -28.85 -5.61 12.93
C ILE A 345 -29.99 -4.87 12.25
N HIS A 346 -29.94 -4.86 10.92
CA HIS A 346 -30.96 -4.31 10.06
C HIS A 346 -31.50 -5.39 9.12
N THR A 347 -32.82 -5.49 8.99
CA THR A 347 -33.46 -6.49 8.13
C THR A 347 -34.15 -5.78 6.97
N TYR A 348 -33.53 -5.79 5.79
CA TYR A 348 -34.08 -5.16 4.58
C TYR A 348 -35.30 -5.89 4.04
N SER A 349 -35.30 -7.22 4.12
CA SER A 349 -36.36 -8.06 3.58
C SER A 349 -36.46 -9.38 4.37
N LYS A 350 -37.43 -10.24 4.02
CA LYS A 350 -37.56 -11.57 4.63
C LYS A 350 -36.34 -12.47 4.41
N ILE A 351 -35.53 -12.18 3.38
CA ILE A 351 -34.42 -13.02 2.94
C ILE A 351 -33.07 -12.31 3.03
N THR A 352 -33.05 -10.97 3.17
CA THR A 352 -31.81 -10.19 3.23
C THR A 352 -31.76 -9.39 4.53
N SER A 353 -30.67 -9.52 5.25
CA SER A 353 -30.41 -8.78 6.47
C SER A 353 -28.93 -8.45 6.61
N ARG A 354 -28.62 -7.48 7.46
CA ARG A 354 -27.28 -6.98 7.68
C ARG A 354 -27.01 -6.90 9.17
N CYS A 355 -25.83 -7.35 9.57
CA CYS A 355 -25.34 -7.23 10.93
C CYS A 355 -24.01 -6.50 10.91
N LEU A 356 -23.98 -5.30 11.47
CA LEU A 356 -22.78 -4.55 11.78
C LEU A 356 -22.41 -4.79 13.24
N ILE A 357 -21.20 -5.27 13.51
CA ILE A 357 -20.67 -5.41 14.87
C ILE A 357 -19.29 -4.80 14.97
N TYR A 358 -19.01 -4.08 16.05
CA TYR A 358 -17.73 -3.41 16.25
C TYR A 358 -17.32 -3.34 17.72
N SER A 359 -16.02 -3.22 17.95
CA SER A 359 -15.43 -2.99 19.26
C SER A 359 -15.47 -1.49 19.64
N LEU A 360 -15.57 -1.20 20.94
CA LEU A 360 -15.40 0.14 21.51
C LEU A 360 -14.04 0.26 22.25
N PRO A 361 -13.42 1.46 22.30
CA PRO A 361 -13.78 2.65 21.53
C PRO A 361 -13.64 2.40 20.02
N TYR A 362 -14.49 3.06 19.23
CA TYR A 362 -14.46 2.89 17.78
C TYR A 362 -13.21 3.56 17.20
N ASP A 363 -12.38 2.78 16.51
CA ASP A 363 -11.05 3.21 16.07
C ASP A 363 -10.92 3.19 14.53
N PHE A 364 -11.99 3.01 13.77
CA PHE A 364 -11.90 2.98 12.29
C PHE A 364 -12.17 4.36 11.68
N GLU A 365 -11.56 4.61 10.51
CA GLU A 365 -11.71 5.89 9.80
C GLU A 365 -13.13 6.11 9.28
N ASP A 366 -13.86 5.06 8.91
CA ASP A 366 -15.18 5.15 8.30
C ASP A 366 -16.15 4.14 8.90
N PHE A 367 -17.32 4.61 9.29
CA PHE A 367 -18.49 3.75 9.44
C PHE A 367 -19.07 3.48 8.05
N VAL A 368 -19.27 2.21 7.74
CA VAL A 368 -19.87 1.80 6.47
C VAL A 368 -21.24 1.23 6.74
N ALA A 369 -22.18 1.54 5.85
CA ALA A 369 -23.54 0.99 5.87
C ALA A 369 -24.33 1.32 7.15
N ILE A 370 -24.15 2.54 7.68
CA ILE A 370 -25.11 3.14 8.61
C ILE A 370 -26.40 3.41 7.83
N ASP A 371 -27.52 2.97 8.38
CA ASP A 371 -28.86 3.29 7.89
C ASP A 371 -29.74 3.82 9.03
N ASN A 372 -30.99 4.13 8.69
CA ASN A 372 -31.95 4.85 9.53
C ASN A 372 -32.38 4.12 10.80
N SER A 373 -31.83 2.93 11.07
CA SER A 373 -32.11 2.22 12.33
C SER A 373 -30.89 2.17 13.25
N PHE A 374 -29.77 2.80 12.88
CA PHE A 374 -28.65 3.05 13.78
C PHE A 374 -29.13 3.86 15.00
N GLN A 375 -28.95 3.31 16.21
CA GLN A 375 -29.38 3.90 17.49
C GLN A 375 -30.88 4.25 17.64
N GLY A 376 -31.77 3.74 16.77
CA GLY A 376 -33.22 3.84 16.97
C GLY A 376 -33.85 5.17 16.57
N GLU A 377 -33.10 6.09 15.95
CA GLU A 377 -33.65 7.34 15.41
C GLU A 377 -33.65 7.33 13.88
N TYR A 378 -34.75 7.80 13.30
CA TYR A 378 -34.99 7.85 11.85
C TYR A 378 -34.11 8.94 11.24
N PHE A 379 -32.94 8.58 10.72
CA PHE A 379 -32.14 9.50 9.92
C PHE A 379 -32.79 9.63 8.54
N GLY A 380 -33.44 10.76 8.24
CA GLY A 380 -33.82 11.07 6.85
C GLY A 380 -32.56 11.05 5.98
N GLU A 381 -32.65 10.48 4.77
CA GLU A 381 -31.56 10.48 3.79
C GLU A 381 -30.89 11.86 3.73
N LEU A 382 -29.64 11.98 4.21
CA LEU A 382 -28.64 13.01 3.89
C LEU A 382 -27.62 13.13 5.04
N PHE A 383 -26.65 12.23 5.19
CA PHE A 383 -25.43 12.59 5.93
C PHE A 383 -24.17 11.96 5.34
N SER A 384 -23.20 12.82 5.06
CA SER A 384 -21.83 12.44 4.70
C SER A 384 -21.07 11.98 5.95
N SER A 385 -20.08 11.08 5.78
CA SER A 385 -19.36 10.40 6.88
C SER A 385 -18.63 11.33 7.87
N SER A 386 -18.46 12.60 7.55
CA SER A 386 -17.79 13.61 8.40
C SER A 386 -18.66 14.09 9.57
N GLU A 387 -19.99 14.11 9.46
CA GLU A 387 -20.87 14.63 10.53
C GLU A 387 -21.12 13.61 11.65
N CYS A 388 -21.18 12.31 11.32
CA CYS A 388 -21.25 11.23 12.32
C CYS A 388 -20.01 11.21 13.25
N LYS A 389 -18.83 11.59 12.74
CA LYS A 389 -17.60 11.69 13.54
C LYS A 389 -17.71 12.74 14.64
N ARG A 390 -18.44 13.83 14.41
CA ARG A 390 -18.54 14.95 15.38
C ARG A 390 -19.43 14.61 16.57
N ILE A 391 -20.49 13.82 16.34
CA ILE A 391 -21.43 13.37 17.37
C ILE A 391 -20.78 12.31 18.28
N MET A 392 -19.93 11.45 17.73
CA MET A 392 -19.32 10.33 18.46
C MET A 392 -18.01 10.69 19.19
N SER A 393 -17.50 11.93 19.04
CA SER A 393 -16.18 12.35 19.55
C SER A 393 -16.19 13.47 20.60
N THR A 394 -17.35 13.95 21.06
CA THR A 394 -17.40 15.08 22.00
C THR A 394 -17.55 14.65 23.46
N GLU A 395 -16.47 14.80 24.24
CA GLU A 395 -16.55 15.10 25.67
C GLU A 395 -17.12 16.52 25.85
N PHE A 396 -18.02 16.67 26.81
CA PHE A 396 -18.73 17.91 27.14
C PHE A 396 -17.77 19.01 27.63
N SER A 397 -17.71 20.14 26.92
CA SER A 397 -17.72 21.49 27.53
C SER A 397 -17.80 22.59 26.46
N ASP A 398 -18.73 23.52 26.72
CA ASP A 398 -18.85 24.86 26.17
C ASP A 398 -19.20 25.06 24.69
N LEU A 399 -20.50 25.26 24.43
CA LEU A 399 -20.99 26.05 23.30
C LEU A 399 -22.21 26.88 23.73
N ASN A 400 -21.95 28.12 24.12
CA ASN A 400 -22.92 29.20 24.08
C ASN A 400 -22.90 29.86 22.69
N GLN A 401 -24.10 30.24 22.22
CA GLN A 401 -24.42 31.02 21.01
C GLN A 401 -24.69 30.23 19.72
N THR A 402 -25.97 29.90 19.50
CA THR A 402 -26.75 30.23 18.29
C THR A 402 -28.23 29.82 18.51
N ASN A 403 -29.12 30.80 18.58
CA ASN A 403 -30.44 30.71 19.25
C ASN A 403 -31.60 30.10 18.43
N SER A 404 -31.37 29.48 17.27
CA SER A 404 -32.46 28.79 16.53
C SER A 404 -32.30 27.27 16.46
N THR A 405 -31.07 26.75 16.51
CA THR A 405 -30.79 25.29 16.55
C THR A 405 -30.92 24.72 17.96
N LEU A 406 -30.70 25.54 19.00
CA LEU A 406 -30.81 25.14 20.40
C LEU A 406 -32.25 24.80 20.84
N SER A 407 -33.26 25.43 20.24
CA SER A 407 -34.67 25.10 20.53
C SER A 407 -34.98 23.64 20.16
N TYR A 408 -34.45 23.19 19.01
CA TYR A 408 -34.67 21.82 18.52
C TYR A 408 -33.88 20.79 19.34
N ILE A 409 -32.69 21.15 19.82
CA ILE A 409 -31.86 20.30 20.69
C ILE A 409 -32.43 20.23 22.12
N ILE A 410 -33.02 21.30 22.65
CA ILE A 410 -33.68 21.30 23.95
C ILE A 410 -34.95 20.43 23.92
N ASP A 411 -35.67 20.39 22.81
CA ASP A 411 -36.85 19.52 22.65
C ASP A 411 -36.46 18.04 22.53
N ILE A 412 -35.31 17.72 21.94
CA ILE A 412 -34.70 16.38 21.96
C ILE A 412 -34.32 15.96 23.39
N LEU A 413 -33.75 16.88 24.19
CA LEU A 413 -33.34 16.59 25.57
C LEU A 413 -34.50 16.51 26.58
N ARG A 414 -35.67 17.09 26.27
CA ARG A 414 -36.88 16.99 27.11
C ARG A 414 -37.66 15.68 26.92
N GLY A 415 -37.35 14.91 25.88
CA GLY A 415 -37.98 13.61 25.58
C GLY A 415 -37.42 12.42 26.37
N ILE A 416 -36.38 12.61 27.19
CA ILE A 416 -35.78 11.55 28.00
C ILE A 416 -36.37 11.61 29.41
N LYS A 417 -37.38 10.77 29.66
CA LYS A 417 -37.70 10.20 30.98
C LYS A 417 -37.89 8.70 30.85
#